data_AF-A0A497P637-F1
#
_entry.id   AF-A0A497P637-F1
#
_cell.length_a   1.000
_cell.length_b   1.000
_cell.length_c   1.000
_cell.angle_alpha   90.00
_cell.angle_beta   90.00
_cell.angle_gamma   90.00
#
_symmetry.space_group_name_H-M   'P 1'
#
loop_
_entity.id
_entity.type
_entity.pdbx_description
1 polymer ?
#
loop_
_entity_poly.entity_id
_entity_poly.type
_entity_poly.pdbx_seq_one_letter_code
_entity_poly.pdbx_strand_id
1 'polypeptide(L)'
;MPNKKKTRQEKTRFSSKHIILIPIIISLITALSFTIYFLFSQSEAKFSLNAAIIDQLKIEYQNQAFIDNVTSLLEKYGFQVTYYKTARVDVYRELAKKDYGIIILRVHSALREDKSTVDLFTSERYSPYDPDKYRWERENDYMVIGELLYRPGQFYYAVTHKFIQNLEGRFSKSIIVAMGCWSLKEGCEQLAKAFVDKGAIAYIGWTNIVLINHTDTETMKLLTMLLDQNYSVSKAVSKTQNYSYIDAKTGEKIETKMRFYPAREDIANLKISDLIAETKTTLNSNFLLNYLPYDILLLATFPSKYHFWNHKNDIFLKYSICCTSNSYIKCCSIKINLSSYIELNYRR
;
A
#
# COMPACT_ATOMS: atom_id res chain seq x y z
N MET A 1 49.78 -34.55 -54.70
CA MET A 1 48.42 -34.77 -54.15
C MET A 1 48.52 -35.03 -52.65
N PRO A 2 47.60 -34.55 -51.80
CA PRO A 2 47.24 -33.17 -51.49
C PRO A 2 47.97 -32.64 -50.22
N ASN A 3 48.19 -31.33 -50.20
CA ASN A 3 48.82 -30.57 -49.12
C ASN A 3 47.78 -30.25 -48.04
N LYS A 4 47.94 -30.80 -46.82
CA LYS A 4 47.10 -30.46 -45.65
C LYS A 4 47.41 -29.04 -45.18
N LYS A 5 46.57 -28.07 -45.57
CA LYS A 5 46.55 -26.73 -44.95
C LYS A 5 46.18 -26.87 -43.46
N LYS A 6 47.16 -26.66 -42.58
CA LYS A 6 46.91 -26.36 -41.16
C LYS A 6 46.41 -24.93 -41.05
N THR A 7 45.11 -24.77 -40.82
CA THR A 7 44.51 -23.48 -40.46
C THR A 7 45.00 -23.09 -39.07
N ARG A 8 45.86 -22.07 -39.01
CA ARG A 8 46.36 -21.45 -37.78
C ARG A 8 45.20 -20.69 -37.14
N GLN A 9 44.59 -21.25 -36.08
CA GLN A 9 43.64 -20.53 -35.25
C GLN A 9 44.39 -19.40 -34.52
N GLU A 10 44.17 -18.16 -34.94
CA GLU A 10 44.55 -16.98 -34.15
C GLU A 10 43.70 -16.95 -32.88
N LYS A 11 44.26 -17.42 -31.77
CA LYS A 11 43.73 -17.12 -30.44
C LYS A 11 43.96 -15.63 -30.19
N THR A 12 42.92 -14.82 -30.40
CA THR A 12 42.87 -13.43 -29.94
C THR A 12 43.05 -13.44 -28.43
N ARG A 13 44.24 -13.02 -28.00
CA ARG A 13 44.65 -12.98 -26.60
C ARG A 13 43.92 -11.80 -25.96
N PHE A 14 42.67 -12.01 -25.55
CA PHE A 14 41.92 -11.02 -24.77
C PHE A 14 42.73 -10.74 -23.50
N SER A 15 43.19 -9.49 -23.36
CA SER A 15 43.98 -9.01 -22.23
C SER A 15 43.27 -9.39 -20.92
N SER A 16 43.93 -10.16 -20.05
CA SER A 16 43.36 -10.78 -18.85
C SER A 16 42.72 -9.79 -17.87
N LYS A 17 43.05 -8.49 -18.00
CA LYS A 17 42.48 -7.41 -17.18
C LYS A 17 40.98 -7.19 -17.46
N HIS A 18 40.53 -7.39 -18.70
CA HIS A 18 39.12 -7.19 -19.06
C HIS A 18 38.21 -8.32 -18.56
N ILE A 19 38.75 -9.53 -18.35
CA ILE A 19 37.99 -10.67 -17.83
C ILE A 19 37.62 -10.46 -16.35
N ILE A 20 38.46 -9.74 -15.59
CA ILE A 20 38.22 -9.43 -14.18
C ILE A 20 37.33 -8.19 -14.00
N LEU A 21 37.39 -7.22 -14.92
CA LEU A 21 36.59 -5.98 -14.86
C LEU A 21 35.09 -6.20 -15.11
N ILE A 22 34.72 -7.12 -16.01
CA ILE A 22 33.32 -7.40 -16.38
C ILE A 22 32.46 -7.84 -15.17
N PRO A 23 32.83 -8.84 -14.34
CA PRO A 23 32.00 -9.25 -13.21
C PRO A 23 31.87 -8.18 -12.13
N ILE A 24 32.90 -7.34 -11.94
CA ILE A 24 32.86 -6.21 -11.00
C ILE A 24 31.81 -5.18 -11.44
N ILE A 25 31.80 -4.85 -12.74
CA ILE A 25 30.82 -3.91 -13.31
C ILE A 25 29.41 -4.48 -13.18
N ILE A 26 29.19 -5.77 -13.46
CA ILE A 26 27.88 -6.41 -13.32
C ILE A 26 27.42 -6.36 -11.86
N SER A 27 28.29 -6.70 -10.90
CA SER A 27 27.99 -6.65 -9.47
C SER A 27 27.60 -5.25 -9.00
N LEU A 28 28.28 -4.21 -9.50
CA LEU A 28 27.97 -2.81 -9.19
C LEU A 28 26.61 -2.39 -9.77
N ILE A 29 26.31 -2.79 -11.01
CA ILE A 29 25.01 -2.51 -11.64
C ILE A 29 23.89 -3.21 -10.87
N THR A 30 24.05 -4.48 -10.50
CA THR A 30 23.02 -5.20 -9.73
C THR A 30 22.81 -4.60 -8.34
N ALA A 31 23.88 -4.19 -7.66
CA ALA A 31 23.78 -3.52 -6.36
C ALA A 31 23.09 -2.16 -6.50
N LEU A 32 23.44 -1.39 -7.53
CA LEU A 32 22.81 -0.09 -7.80
C LEU A 32 21.33 -0.26 -8.15
N SER A 33 20.98 -1.20 -9.03
CA SER A 33 19.58 -1.53 -9.35
C SER A 33 18.80 -1.99 -8.12
N PHE A 34 19.39 -2.81 -7.25
CA PHE A 34 18.77 -3.25 -6.00
C PHE A 34 18.56 -2.08 -5.03
N THR A 35 19.55 -1.20 -4.87
CA THR A 35 19.40 0.00 -4.02
C THR A 35 18.36 0.98 -4.56
N ILE A 36 18.33 1.22 -5.88
CA ILE A 36 17.31 2.05 -6.53
C ILE A 36 15.94 1.40 -6.35
N TYR A 37 15.79 0.10 -6.60
CA TYR A 37 14.56 -0.63 -6.36
C TYR A 37 14.11 -0.55 -4.90
N PHE A 38 15.03 -0.68 -3.95
CA PHE A 38 14.75 -0.61 -2.52
C PHE A 38 14.34 0.82 -2.09
N LEU A 39 14.97 1.85 -2.66
CA LEU A 39 14.62 3.26 -2.44
C LEU A 39 13.26 3.61 -3.06
N PHE A 40 12.96 3.14 -4.28
CA PHE A 40 11.65 3.33 -4.91
C PHE A 40 10.54 2.50 -4.22
N SER A 41 10.87 1.32 -3.70
CA SER A 41 9.95 0.51 -2.89
C SER A 41 9.67 1.10 -1.51
N GLN A 42 10.52 2.04 -1.07
CA GLN A 42 10.36 2.82 0.15
C GLN A 42 9.65 4.17 -0.07
N SER A 43 8.99 4.39 -1.22
CA SER A 43 8.03 5.49 -1.34
C SER A 43 7.05 5.39 -0.17
N GLU A 44 7.14 6.31 0.79
CA GLU A 44 6.23 6.34 1.94
C GLU A 44 4.80 6.35 1.41
N ALA A 45 4.04 5.29 1.70
CA ALA A 45 2.67 5.20 1.27
C ALA A 45 1.91 6.40 1.86
N LYS A 46 1.25 7.19 1.01
CA LYS A 46 0.59 8.42 1.43
C LYS A 46 -0.88 8.15 1.73
N PHE A 47 -1.44 8.87 2.70
CA PHE A 47 -2.88 8.77 2.93
C PHE A 47 -3.66 9.18 1.68
N SER A 48 -4.75 8.48 1.39
CA SER A 48 -5.55 8.70 0.19
C SER A 48 -6.95 9.21 0.50
N LEU A 49 -7.47 10.06 -0.39
CA LEU A 49 -8.85 10.52 -0.34
C LEU A 49 -9.78 9.61 -1.16
N ASN A 50 -9.50 8.31 -1.19
CA ASN A 50 -10.50 7.32 -1.56
C ASN A 50 -10.95 6.56 -0.32
N ALA A 51 -12.22 6.20 -0.25
CA ALA A 51 -12.77 5.37 0.82
C ALA A 51 -13.54 4.19 0.26
N ALA A 52 -13.58 3.10 1.01
CA ALA A 52 -14.36 1.92 0.66
C ALA A 52 -15.31 1.54 1.78
N ILE A 53 -16.54 1.18 1.40
CA ILE A 53 -17.51 0.52 2.29
C ILE A 53 -17.75 -0.88 1.73
N ILE A 54 -17.33 -1.90 2.46
CA ILE A 54 -17.51 -3.31 2.10
C ILE A 54 -18.62 -3.89 2.97
N ASP A 55 -19.76 -4.20 2.34
CA ASP A 55 -21.00 -4.50 3.04
C ASP A 55 -21.48 -5.91 2.71
N GLN A 56 -21.07 -6.86 3.56
CA GLN A 56 -21.59 -8.22 3.53
C GLN A 56 -23.02 -8.25 4.09
N LEU A 57 -23.31 -7.39 5.08
CA LEU A 57 -24.56 -7.38 5.81
C LEU A 57 -25.74 -6.95 4.97
N LYS A 58 -25.55 -6.26 3.84
CA LYS A 58 -26.61 -5.83 2.91
C LYS A 58 -27.67 -6.90 2.63
N ILE A 59 -27.24 -8.16 2.43
CA ILE A 59 -28.14 -9.26 2.06
C ILE A 59 -29.13 -9.56 3.20
N GLU A 60 -28.70 -9.41 4.45
CA GLU A 60 -29.45 -9.86 5.62
C GLU A 60 -30.03 -8.69 6.43
N TYR A 61 -29.36 -7.55 6.41
CA TYR A 61 -29.69 -6.34 7.14
C TYR A 61 -29.36 -5.11 6.29
N GLN A 62 -30.34 -4.71 5.47
CA GLN A 62 -30.28 -3.50 4.67
C GLN A 62 -30.37 -2.28 5.59
N ASN A 63 -29.42 -1.36 5.47
CA ASN A 63 -29.44 -0.09 6.17
C ASN A 63 -28.95 1.02 5.24
N GLN A 64 -29.78 1.37 4.26
CA GLN A 64 -29.42 2.37 3.25
C GLN A 64 -29.11 3.73 3.89
N ALA A 65 -29.83 4.10 4.95
CA ALA A 65 -29.58 5.33 5.69
C ALA A 65 -28.15 5.39 6.27
N PHE A 66 -27.64 4.29 6.84
CA PHE A 66 -26.25 4.23 7.28
C PHE A 66 -25.28 4.43 6.11
N ILE A 67 -25.50 3.75 4.98
CA ILE A 67 -24.64 3.85 3.80
C ILE A 67 -24.63 5.28 3.25
N ASP A 68 -25.79 5.90 3.11
CA ASP A 68 -25.95 7.26 2.57
C ASP A 68 -25.31 8.30 3.49
N ASN A 69 -25.50 8.17 4.80
CA ASN A 69 -24.94 9.08 5.80
C ASN A 69 -23.40 8.99 5.87
N VAL A 70 -22.86 7.77 5.87
CA VAL A 70 -21.40 7.56 5.86
C VAL A 70 -20.80 8.07 4.55
N THR A 71 -21.44 7.77 3.42
CA THR A 71 -20.99 8.24 2.10
C THR A 71 -20.97 9.77 2.05
N SER A 72 -22.08 10.40 2.45
CA SER A 72 -22.21 11.87 2.48
C SER A 72 -21.18 12.53 3.41
N LEU A 73 -20.92 11.93 4.58
CA LEU A 73 -19.90 12.43 5.51
C LEU A 73 -18.49 12.34 4.89
N LEU A 74 -18.14 11.22 4.26
CA LEU A 74 -16.84 11.04 3.62
C LEU A 74 -16.68 12.00 2.44
N GLU A 75 -17.68 12.12 1.57
CA GLU A 75 -17.66 13.03 0.42
C GLU A 75 -17.55 14.51 0.84
N LYS A 76 -18.22 14.91 1.92
CA LYS A 76 -18.07 16.25 2.53
C LYS A 76 -16.61 16.59 2.84
N TYR A 77 -15.79 15.61 3.19
CA TYR A 77 -14.37 15.77 3.50
C TYR A 77 -13.44 15.46 2.32
N GLY A 78 -13.99 15.31 1.12
CA GLY A 78 -13.27 15.18 -0.14
C GLY A 78 -12.88 13.74 -0.50
N PHE A 79 -13.46 12.74 0.17
CA PHE A 79 -13.23 11.34 -0.20
C PHE A 79 -14.07 10.93 -1.41
N GLN A 80 -13.48 10.16 -2.32
CA GLN A 80 -14.21 9.40 -3.34
C GLN A 80 -14.61 8.03 -2.76
N VAL A 81 -15.90 7.78 -2.62
CA VAL A 81 -16.40 6.59 -1.92
C VAL A 81 -16.76 5.48 -2.91
N THR A 82 -16.19 4.29 -2.72
CA THR A 82 -16.58 3.06 -3.42
C THR A 82 -17.43 2.19 -2.51
N TYR A 83 -18.68 1.92 -2.90
CA TYR A 83 -19.56 1.02 -2.17
C TYR A 83 -19.59 -0.39 -2.79
N TYR A 84 -19.06 -1.37 -2.06
CA TYR A 84 -19.14 -2.78 -2.40
C TYR A 84 -20.35 -3.40 -1.68
N LYS A 85 -21.41 -3.65 -2.45
CA LYS A 85 -22.66 -4.28 -2.01
C LYS A 85 -22.52 -5.72 -1.49
N THR A 86 -21.34 -6.31 -1.68
CA THR A 86 -20.98 -7.67 -1.27
C THR A 86 -19.49 -7.72 -0.90
N ALA A 87 -19.14 -8.50 0.11
CA ALA A 87 -17.77 -8.77 0.53
C ALA A 87 -17.25 -10.06 -0.13
N ARG A 88 -17.18 -10.10 -1.46
CA ARG A 88 -16.67 -11.28 -2.19
C ARG A 88 -15.16 -11.45 -2.00
N VAL A 89 -14.64 -12.65 -2.24
CA VAL A 89 -13.20 -12.95 -2.09
C VAL A 89 -12.35 -12.08 -3.02
N ASP A 90 -12.80 -11.86 -4.25
CA ASP A 90 -12.14 -10.98 -5.23
C ASP A 90 -12.03 -9.52 -4.74
N VAL A 91 -13.07 -8.99 -4.08
CA VAL A 91 -13.01 -7.67 -3.43
C VAL A 91 -11.90 -7.65 -2.39
N TYR A 92 -11.81 -8.66 -1.50
CA TYR A 92 -10.74 -8.75 -0.51
C TYR A 92 -9.34 -8.86 -1.14
N ARG A 93 -9.18 -9.62 -2.24
CA ARG A 93 -7.88 -9.77 -2.94
C ARG A 93 -7.33 -8.46 -3.46
N GLU A 94 -8.22 -7.57 -3.87
CA GLU A 94 -7.83 -6.31 -4.50
C GLU A 94 -7.68 -5.17 -3.49
N LEU A 95 -8.12 -5.32 -2.23
CA LEU A 95 -8.16 -4.24 -1.23
C LEU A 95 -6.81 -3.52 -1.08
N ALA A 96 -5.71 -4.26 -0.97
CA ALA A 96 -4.38 -3.68 -0.77
C ALA A 96 -3.75 -3.12 -2.07
N LYS A 97 -4.37 -3.35 -3.24
CA LYS A 97 -3.99 -2.68 -4.49
C LYS A 97 -4.74 -1.37 -4.69
N LYS A 98 -5.82 -1.16 -3.94
CA LYS A 98 -6.60 0.06 -4.00
C LYS A 98 -6.07 1.05 -2.99
N ASP A 99 -5.95 2.30 -3.44
CA ASP A 99 -5.43 3.39 -2.66
C ASP A 99 -6.53 3.99 -1.76
N TYR A 100 -7.04 3.21 -0.80
CA TYR A 100 -8.08 3.67 0.13
C TYR A 100 -7.46 4.22 1.42
N GLY A 101 -7.78 5.46 1.79
CA GLY A 101 -7.41 6.01 3.10
C GLY A 101 -8.33 5.56 4.22
N ILE A 102 -9.61 5.30 3.94
CA ILE A 102 -10.57 4.76 4.92
C ILE A 102 -11.25 3.51 4.34
N ILE A 103 -11.23 2.41 5.10
CA ILE A 103 -11.91 1.17 4.73
C ILE A 103 -12.86 0.79 5.85
N ILE A 104 -14.16 0.75 5.53
CA ILE A 104 -15.23 0.36 6.46
C ILE A 104 -15.66 -1.06 6.11
N LEU A 105 -15.39 -1.99 7.01
CA LEU A 105 -15.74 -3.40 6.87
C LEU A 105 -17.04 -3.65 7.64
N ARG A 106 -18.17 -3.44 6.95
CA ARG A 106 -19.51 -3.79 7.43
C ARG A 106 -19.80 -5.27 7.14
N VAL A 107 -19.06 -6.12 7.85
CA VAL A 107 -19.04 -7.56 7.65
C VAL A 107 -19.11 -8.30 8.98
N HIS A 108 -19.61 -9.53 8.96
CA HIS A 108 -19.49 -10.43 10.10
C HIS A 108 -18.03 -10.82 10.32
N SER A 109 -17.68 -11.01 11.57
CA SER A 109 -16.44 -11.64 11.99
C SER A 109 -16.73 -12.57 13.16
N ALA A 110 -15.97 -13.66 13.27
CA ALA A 110 -16.12 -14.62 14.34
C ALA A 110 -14.76 -14.97 14.93
N LEU A 111 -14.77 -15.17 16.24
CA LEU A 111 -13.69 -15.84 16.94
C LEU A 111 -13.77 -17.34 16.63
N ARG A 112 -12.65 -17.96 16.25
CA ARG A 112 -12.57 -19.41 16.07
C ARG A 112 -12.92 -20.16 17.36
N GLU A 113 -13.35 -21.41 17.24
CA GLU A 113 -13.73 -22.25 18.38
C GLU A 113 -12.60 -22.44 19.40
N ASP A 114 -11.36 -22.51 18.93
CA ASP A 114 -10.14 -22.58 19.74
C ASP A 114 -9.78 -21.25 20.43
N LYS A 115 -10.56 -20.20 20.18
CA LYS A 115 -10.39 -18.84 20.70
C LYS A 115 -9.06 -18.18 20.31
N SER A 116 -8.40 -18.65 19.24
CA SER A 116 -7.05 -18.21 18.89
C SER A 116 -7.00 -16.97 18.00
N THR A 117 -7.95 -16.84 17.05
CA THR A 117 -7.94 -15.80 16.02
C THR A 117 -9.36 -15.44 15.61
N VAL A 118 -9.50 -14.26 15.03
CA VAL A 118 -10.75 -13.74 14.46
C VAL A 118 -10.60 -13.66 12.94
N ASP A 119 -11.61 -14.15 12.22
CA ASP A 119 -11.65 -14.16 10.76
C ASP A 119 -12.83 -13.32 10.25
N LEU A 120 -12.71 -12.77 9.02
CA LEU A 120 -13.73 -11.95 8.39
C LEU A 120 -14.55 -12.76 7.40
N PHE A 121 -15.87 -12.75 7.53
CA PHE A 121 -16.72 -13.44 6.58
C PHE A 121 -16.73 -12.76 5.21
N THR A 122 -16.90 -13.58 4.19
CA THR A 122 -17.19 -13.14 2.82
C THR A 122 -18.69 -13.27 2.52
N SER A 123 -19.11 -12.72 1.39
CA SER A 123 -20.46 -12.95 0.84
C SER A 123 -20.56 -14.27 0.06
N GLU A 124 -19.48 -15.06 -0.05
CA GLU A 124 -19.48 -16.30 -0.82
C GLU A 124 -19.81 -17.50 0.07
N ARG A 125 -20.88 -18.22 -0.31
CA ARG A 125 -21.28 -19.46 0.36
C ARG A 125 -20.30 -20.59 0.05
N TYR A 126 -20.00 -21.38 1.07
CA TYR A 126 -19.37 -22.69 0.90
C TYR A 126 -20.43 -23.70 0.49
N SER A 127 -20.07 -24.62 -0.40
CA SER A 127 -20.93 -25.73 -0.82
C SER A 127 -20.14 -27.03 -0.76
N PRO A 128 -20.63 -28.07 -0.06
CA PRO A 128 -19.97 -29.38 -0.05
C PRO A 128 -20.00 -30.05 -1.43
N TYR A 129 -20.84 -29.57 -2.36
CA TYR A 129 -20.92 -30.05 -3.74
C TYR A 129 -19.83 -29.43 -4.65
N ASP A 130 -19.07 -28.45 -4.16
CA ASP A 130 -17.92 -27.86 -4.85
C ASP A 130 -16.73 -27.76 -3.87
N PRO A 131 -16.20 -28.92 -3.43
CA PRO A 131 -15.17 -28.96 -2.39
C PRO A 131 -13.79 -28.50 -2.89
N ASP A 132 -13.61 -28.28 -4.19
CA ASP A 132 -12.35 -27.82 -4.78
C ASP A 132 -12.24 -26.30 -4.80
N LYS A 133 -13.36 -25.59 -4.71
CA LYS A 133 -13.36 -24.14 -4.60
C LYS A 133 -12.56 -23.68 -3.37
N TYR A 134 -11.60 -22.79 -3.63
CA TYR A 134 -10.63 -22.28 -2.66
C TYR A 134 -9.92 -23.35 -1.83
N ARG A 135 -9.74 -24.57 -2.37
CA ARG A 135 -9.06 -25.67 -1.66
C ARG A 135 -7.66 -25.26 -1.23
N TRP A 136 -6.87 -24.71 -2.14
CA TRP A 136 -5.51 -24.29 -1.86
C TRP A 136 -5.44 -23.22 -0.76
N GLU A 137 -6.31 -22.22 -0.81
CA GLU A 137 -6.40 -21.18 0.21
C GLU A 137 -6.78 -21.75 1.58
N ARG A 138 -7.66 -22.76 1.62
CA ARG A 138 -8.05 -23.43 2.87
C ARG A 138 -6.94 -24.29 3.44
N GLU A 139 -6.27 -25.08 2.60
CA GLU A 139 -5.14 -25.92 3.01
C GLU A 139 -3.93 -25.10 3.52
N ASN A 140 -3.82 -23.84 3.09
CA ASN A 140 -2.79 -22.90 3.54
C ASN A 140 -3.26 -21.89 4.61
N ASP A 141 -4.47 -22.07 5.16
CA ASP A 141 -5.05 -21.20 6.20
C ASP A 141 -5.16 -19.72 5.79
N TYR A 142 -5.28 -19.45 4.48
CA TYR A 142 -5.73 -18.15 3.95
C TYR A 142 -7.25 -18.02 4.02
N MET A 143 -7.96 -19.12 4.07
CA MET A 143 -9.42 -19.13 4.12
C MET A 143 -9.91 -20.23 5.03
N VAL A 144 -11.02 -19.99 5.71
CA VAL A 144 -11.71 -21.00 6.50
C VAL A 144 -13.19 -21.05 6.13
N ILE A 145 -13.87 -22.09 6.59
CA ILE A 145 -15.32 -22.22 6.47
C ILE A 145 -15.89 -21.77 7.81
N GLY A 146 -16.71 -20.72 7.78
CA GLY A 146 -17.42 -20.21 8.95
C GLY A 146 -18.91 -20.47 8.85
N GLU A 147 -19.54 -20.70 9.99
CA GLU A 147 -20.99 -20.80 10.13
C GLU A 147 -21.55 -19.55 10.80
N LEU A 148 -22.67 -19.04 10.28
CA LEU A 148 -23.42 -17.97 10.94
C LEU A 148 -24.33 -18.59 11.99
N LEU A 149 -24.01 -18.42 13.28
CA LEU A 149 -24.71 -19.11 14.38
C LEU A 149 -26.22 -18.82 14.46
N TYR A 150 -26.67 -17.66 13.98
CA TYR A 150 -28.09 -17.32 13.90
C TYR A 150 -28.80 -17.88 12.65
N ARG A 151 -28.06 -18.54 11.75
CA ARG A 151 -28.55 -19.29 10.58
C ARG A 151 -27.80 -20.64 10.47
N PRO A 152 -28.05 -21.58 11.38
CA PRO A 152 -27.38 -22.87 11.37
C PRO A 152 -27.48 -23.58 10.00
N GLY A 153 -26.41 -24.23 9.60
CA GLY A 153 -26.26 -24.90 8.30
C GLY A 153 -25.94 -23.97 7.13
N GLN A 154 -25.82 -22.66 7.35
CA GLN A 154 -25.31 -21.73 6.33
C GLN A 154 -23.82 -21.46 6.52
N PHE A 155 -23.03 -22.06 5.63
CA PHE A 155 -21.58 -21.93 5.61
C PHE A 155 -21.12 -20.91 4.58
N TYR A 156 -20.15 -20.11 4.97
CA TYR A 156 -19.53 -19.08 4.13
C TYR A 156 -18.02 -19.21 4.22
N TYR A 157 -17.33 -18.77 3.17
CA TYR A 157 -15.90 -18.57 3.27
C TYR A 157 -15.60 -17.37 4.15
N ALA A 158 -14.54 -17.47 4.96
CA ALA A 158 -14.01 -16.36 5.74
C ALA A 158 -12.50 -16.22 5.48
N VAL A 159 -12.04 -14.98 5.31
CA VAL A 159 -10.64 -14.65 5.10
C VAL A 159 -9.92 -14.49 6.43
N THR A 160 -8.71 -15.03 6.49
CA THR A 160 -7.90 -15.06 7.72
C THR A 160 -6.92 -13.89 7.78
N HIS A 161 -6.24 -13.73 8.91
CA HIS A 161 -5.12 -12.79 9.01
C HIS A 161 -3.99 -13.11 7.99
N LYS A 162 -3.74 -14.39 7.68
CA LYS A 162 -2.74 -14.79 6.67
C LYS A 162 -3.14 -14.34 5.26
N PHE A 163 -4.44 -14.34 4.94
CA PHE A 163 -4.94 -13.81 3.68
C PHE A 163 -4.53 -12.35 3.51
N ILE A 164 -4.80 -11.52 4.53
CA ILE A 164 -4.48 -10.09 4.54
C ILE A 164 -2.96 -9.86 4.44
N GLN A 165 -2.16 -10.62 5.19
CA GLN A 165 -0.69 -10.55 5.14
C GLN A 165 -0.14 -10.83 3.74
N ASN A 166 -0.79 -11.70 2.97
CA ASN A 166 -0.31 -12.16 1.67
C ASN A 166 -1.01 -11.47 0.48
N LEU A 167 -1.84 -10.45 0.71
CA LEU A 167 -2.40 -9.65 -0.37
C LEU A 167 -1.30 -9.03 -1.25
N GLU A 168 -1.55 -8.88 -2.54
CA GLU A 168 -0.68 -8.05 -3.36
C GLU A 168 -0.94 -6.56 -3.06
N GLY A 169 0.11 -5.75 -3.03
CA GLY A 169 0.02 -4.32 -2.70
C GLY A 169 0.17 -4.02 -1.20
N ARG A 170 -0.21 -2.80 -0.82
CA ARG A 170 -0.11 -2.24 0.54
C ARG A 170 -1.26 -1.28 0.81
N PHE A 171 -1.66 -1.19 2.07
CA PHE A 171 -2.60 -0.17 2.52
C PHE A 171 -1.89 1.18 2.65
N SER A 172 -2.44 2.24 2.08
CA SER A 172 -1.80 3.55 1.99
C SER A 172 -2.07 4.41 3.22
N LYS A 173 -1.42 4.10 4.35
CA LYS A 173 -1.72 4.69 5.67
C LYS A 173 -3.22 4.58 6.01
N SER A 174 -3.88 3.51 5.55
CA SER A 174 -5.31 3.35 5.67
C SER A 174 -5.76 3.26 7.13
N ILE A 175 -6.95 3.78 7.42
CA ILE A 175 -7.68 3.54 8.66
C ILE A 175 -8.75 2.49 8.37
N ILE A 176 -8.66 1.36 9.06
CA ILE A 176 -9.61 0.25 8.94
C ILE A 176 -10.63 0.36 10.07
N VAL A 177 -11.91 0.34 9.75
CA VAL A 177 -13.02 0.28 10.72
C VAL A 177 -13.74 -1.05 10.55
N ALA A 178 -13.48 -1.99 11.45
CA ALA A 178 -14.02 -3.34 11.42
C ALA A 178 -15.23 -3.50 12.33
N MET A 179 -16.42 -3.58 11.74
CA MET A 179 -17.69 -3.47 12.45
C MET A 179 -18.19 -4.77 13.08
N GLY A 180 -17.55 -5.90 12.78
CA GLY A 180 -17.96 -7.24 13.22
C GLY A 180 -17.59 -7.58 14.66
N CYS A 181 -18.15 -8.68 15.17
CA CYS A 181 -17.91 -9.17 16.52
C CYS A 181 -16.46 -9.59 16.74
N TRP A 182 -15.88 -9.28 17.91
CA TRP A 182 -14.49 -9.58 18.25
C TRP A 182 -13.44 -9.02 17.29
N SER A 183 -13.80 -8.13 16.36
CA SER A 183 -12.90 -7.64 15.32
C SER A 183 -11.61 -7.02 15.87
N LEU A 184 -11.59 -6.62 17.15
CA LEU A 184 -10.39 -6.27 17.91
C LEU A 184 -10.47 -6.77 19.37
N LYS A 185 -10.52 -8.09 19.54
CA LYS A 185 -10.46 -8.77 20.84
C LYS A 185 -9.01 -8.82 21.39
N GLU A 186 -8.89 -8.62 22.70
CA GLU A 186 -7.61 -8.75 23.41
C GLU A 186 -7.06 -10.17 23.34
N GLY A 187 -5.79 -10.30 22.96
CA GLY A 187 -5.12 -11.58 22.74
C GLY A 187 -5.44 -12.23 21.39
N CYS A 188 -6.24 -11.58 20.54
CA CYS A 188 -6.62 -12.05 19.21
C CYS A 188 -6.42 -10.97 18.13
N GLU A 189 -5.35 -10.17 18.25
CA GLU A 189 -5.07 -9.03 17.37
C GLU A 189 -4.40 -9.41 16.05
N GLN A 190 -4.27 -10.70 15.69
CA GLN A 190 -3.52 -11.13 14.50
C GLN A 190 -4.09 -10.53 13.21
N LEU A 191 -5.42 -10.41 13.11
CA LEU A 191 -6.09 -9.78 11.98
C LEU A 191 -5.78 -8.28 11.90
N ALA A 192 -5.91 -7.55 13.00
CA ALA A 192 -5.59 -6.13 13.06
C ALA A 192 -4.11 -5.87 12.74
N LYS A 193 -3.22 -6.72 13.29
CA LYS A 193 -1.78 -6.70 12.99
C LYS A 193 -1.52 -6.95 11.52
N ALA A 194 -2.22 -7.89 10.88
CA ALA A 194 -2.06 -8.17 9.46
C ALA A 194 -2.37 -6.94 8.58
N PHE A 195 -3.43 -6.17 8.89
CA PHE A 195 -3.70 -4.91 8.19
C PHE A 195 -2.61 -3.87 8.42
N VAL A 196 -2.15 -3.71 9.66
CA VAL A 196 -1.13 -2.71 10.02
C VAL A 196 0.23 -3.03 9.43
N ASP A 197 0.68 -4.28 9.52
CA ASP A 197 1.92 -4.75 8.88
C ASP A 197 1.89 -4.54 7.36
N LYS A 198 0.69 -4.60 6.77
CA LYS A 198 0.44 -4.39 5.34
C LYS A 198 0.30 -2.90 4.96
N GLY A 199 0.41 -1.98 5.91
CA GLY A 199 0.51 -0.53 5.68
C GLY A 199 -0.63 0.32 6.25
N ALA A 200 -1.65 -0.30 6.88
CA ALA A 200 -2.67 0.47 7.57
C ALA A 200 -2.06 1.19 8.78
N ILE A 201 -2.46 2.43 9.04
CA ILE A 201 -1.95 3.20 10.18
C ILE A 201 -2.74 2.92 11.46
N ALA A 202 -4.02 2.58 11.32
CA ALA A 202 -4.91 2.27 12.43
C ALA A 202 -5.94 1.22 12.03
N TYR A 203 -6.29 0.37 12.98
CA TYR A 203 -7.39 -0.57 12.90
C TYR A 203 -8.30 -0.36 14.10
N ILE A 204 -9.59 -0.11 13.88
CA ILE A 204 -10.60 0.15 14.91
C ILE A 204 -11.62 -0.99 14.87
N GLY A 205 -11.95 -1.57 16.02
CA GLY A 205 -12.86 -2.71 16.08
C GLY A 205 -13.44 -2.95 17.47
N TRP A 206 -14.23 -4.02 17.60
CA TRP A 206 -14.98 -4.36 18.81
C TRP A 206 -14.31 -5.46 19.62
N THR A 207 -14.35 -5.34 20.95
CA THR A 207 -13.76 -6.34 21.86
C THR A 207 -14.54 -7.64 21.96
N ASN A 208 -15.86 -7.59 21.71
CA ASN A 208 -16.78 -8.72 21.91
C ASN A 208 -17.97 -8.65 20.93
N ILE A 209 -19.00 -9.48 21.16
CA ILE A 209 -20.26 -9.47 20.40
C ILE A 209 -20.91 -8.09 20.44
N VAL A 210 -21.34 -7.61 19.27
CA VAL A 210 -22.05 -6.35 19.09
C VAL A 210 -23.27 -6.55 18.19
N LEU A 211 -24.38 -5.89 18.50
CA LEU A 211 -25.56 -5.91 17.62
C LEU A 211 -25.32 -5.07 16.37
N ILE A 212 -25.93 -5.50 15.26
CA ILE A 212 -25.78 -4.85 13.95
C ILE A 212 -26.19 -3.37 13.98
N ASN A 213 -27.34 -3.05 14.57
CA ASN A 213 -27.82 -1.67 14.70
C ASN A 213 -26.91 -0.81 15.61
N HIS A 214 -26.35 -1.41 16.66
CA HIS A 214 -25.42 -0.73 17.57
C HIS A 214 -24.10 -0.40 16.87
N THR A 215 -23.52 -1.36 16.15
CA THR A 215 -22.27 -1.12 15.41
C THR A 215 -22.44 -0.10 14.28
N ASP A 216 -23.56 -0.11 13.55
CA ASP A 216 -23.89 0.93 12.56
C ASP A 216 -23.98 2.33 13.22
N THR A 217 -24.71 2.44 14.33
CA THR A 217 -24.91 3.71 15.06
C THR A 217 -23.60 4.27 15.59
N GLU A 218 -22.82 3.44 16.29
CA GLU A 218 -21.56 3.88 16.91
C GLU A 218 -20.46 4.11 15.87
N THR A 219 -20.46 3.39 14.75
CA THR A 219 -19.55 3.69 13.63
C THR A 219 -19.84 5.04 13.00
N MET A 220 -21.13 5.39 12.81
CA MET A 220 -21.50 6.72 12.32
C MET A 220 -21.04 7.83 13.29
N LYS A 221 -21.24 7.64 14.60
CA LYS A 221 -20.76 8.59 15.63
C LYS A 221 -19.23 8.69 15.61
N LEU A 222 -18.53 7.56 15.55
CA LEU A 222 -17.07 7.50 15.47
C LEU A 222 -16.56 8.32 14.28
N LEU A 223 -17.06 8.06 13.08
CA LEU A 223 -16.66 8.79 11.87
C LEU A 223 -16.98 10.28 11.97
N THR A 224 -18.13 10.65 12.52
CA THR A 224 -18.49 12.05 12.76
C THR A 224 -17.48 12.72 13.70
N MET A 225 -17.07 12.05 14.77
CA MET A 225 -16.07 12.60 15.69
C MET A 225 -14.70 12.74 15.03
N LEU A 226 -14.28 11.75 14.25
CA LEU A 226 -12.97 11.74 13.58
C LEU A 226 -12.87 12.78 12.46
N LEU A 227 -13.90 12.90 11.63
CA LEU A 227 -13.91 13.76 10.44
C LEU A 227 -14.44 15.16 10.74
N ASP A 228 -15.59 15.26 11.41
CA ASP A 228 -16.31 16.52 11.57
C ASP A 228 -15.92 17.30 12.82
N GLN A 229 -15.75 16.59 13.95
CA GLN A 229 -15.38 17.20 15.22
C GLN A 229 -13.86 17.26 15.42
N ASN A 230 -13.09 16.71 14.48
CA ASN A 230 -11.64 16.66 14.49
C ASN A 230 -11.05 16.06 15.78
N TYR A 231 -11.68 15.01 16.30
CA TYR A 231 -11.19 14.27 17.46
C TYR A 231 -10.03 13.38 17.05
N SER A 232 -9.09 13.18 17.98
CA SER A 232 -8.09 12.13 17.83
C SER A 232 -8.73 10.74 17.89
N VAL A 233 -8.05 9.72 17.38
CA VAL A 233 -8.53 8.32 17.42
C VAL A 233 -8.92 7.91 18.83
N SER A 234 -8.05 8.13 19.83
CA SER A 234 -8.33 7.73 21.21
C SER A 234 -9.55 8.45 21.78
N LYS A 235 -9.68 9.76 21.54
CA LYS A 235 -10.81 10.56 22.01
C LYS A 235 -12.12 10.09 21.37
N ALA A 236 -12.14 9.88 20.05
CA ALA A 236 -13.32 9.41 19.34
C ALA A 236 -13.75 8.01 19.82
N VAL A 237 -12.81 7.06 19.92
CA VAL A 237 -13.07 5.71 20.44
C VAL A 237 -13.63 5.76 21.86
N SER A 238 -13.05 6.57 22.75
CA SER A 238 -13.51 6.71 24.15
C SER A 238 -14.92 7.27 24.32
N LYS A 239 -15.46 7.92 23.28
CA LYS A 239 -16.79 8.54 23.28
C LYS A 239 -17.86 7.68 22.61
N THR A 240 -17.48 6.56 22.01
CA THR A 240 -18.46 5.55 21.55
C THR A 240 -19.12 4.87 22.74
N GLN A 241 -20.37 4.45 22.56
CA GLN A 241 -21.13 3.76 23.59
C GLN A 241 -20.80 2.27 23.62
N ASN A 242 -20.50 1.76 24.82
CA ASN A 242 -20.38 0.32 25.03
C ASN A 242 -21.72 -0.37 24.75
N TYR A 243 -21.66 -1.60 24.24
CA TYR A 243 -22.82 -2.48 24.21
C TYR A 243 -22.66 -3.58 25.25
N SER A 244 -23.76 -3.99 25.88
CA SER A 244 -23.74 -5.10 26.83
C SER A 244 -24.96 -5.98 26.64
N TYR A 245 -24.76 -7.28 26.79
CA TYR A 245 -25.85 -8.26 26.80
C TYR A 245 -25.63 -9.25 27.94
N ILE A 246 -26.71 -9.93 28.34
CA ILE A 246 -26.64 -11.05 29.29
C ILE A 246 -26.57 -12.32 28.47
N ASP A 247 -25.52 -13.10 28.67
CA ASP A 247 -25.39 -14.40 28.03
C ASP A 247 -26.46 -15.35 28.59
N ALA A 248 -27.31 -15.87 27.70
CA ALA A 248 -28.47 -16.67 28.11
C ALA A 248 -28.09 -18.01 28.75
N LYS A 249 -26.87 -18.52 28.53
CA LYS A 249 -26.41 -19.80 29.07
C LYS A 249 -25.74 -19.65 30.44
N THR A 250 -24.95 -18.59 30.61
CA THR A 250 -24.13 -18.37 31.80
C THR A 250 -24.72 -17.33 32.76
N GLY A 251 -25.62 -16.47 32.29
CA GLY A 251 -26.14 -15.32 33.04
C GLY A 251 -25.11 -14.18 33.19
N GLU A 252 -23.94 -14.30 32.57
CA GLU A 252 -22.87 -13.30 32.68
C GLU A 252 -23.21 -12.06 31.85
N LYS A 253 -22.97 -10.87 32.41
CA LYS A 253 -23.01 -9.62 31.65
C LYS A 253 -21.73 -9.50 30.84
N ILE A 254 -21.87 -9.58 29.53
CA ILE A 254 -20.78 -9.40 28.59
C ILE A 254 -20.81 -7.98 28.06
N GLU A 255 -19.69 -7.26 28.17
CA GLU A 255 -19.52 -5.92 27.62
C GLU A 255 -18.62 -5.94 26.38
N THR A 256 -18.99 -5.15 25.39
CA THR A 256 -18.19 -4.84 24.20
C THR A 256 -17.97 -3.34 24.10
N LYS A 257 -16.76 -2.96 23.70
CA LYS A 257 -16.38 -1.57 23.45
C LYS A 257 -15.51 -1.51 22.21
N MET A 258 -15.49 -0.34 21.57
CA MET A 258 -14.51 -0.11 20.52
C MET A 258 -13.10 0.05 21.10
N ARG A 259 -12.10 -0.42 20.36
CA ARG A 259 -10.68 -0.20 20.59
C ARG A 259 -10.01 0.21 19.28
N PHE A 260 -8.77 0.67 19.37
CA PHE A 260 -7.91 0.86 18.22
C PHE A 260 -6.59 0.09 18.38
N TYR A 261 -5.97 -0.23 17.26
CA TYR A 261 -4.69 -0.92 17.15
C TYR A 261 -3.82 -0.23 16.08
N PRO A 262 -2.49 -0.10 16.31
CA PRO A 262 -1.80 -0.45 17.55
C PRO A 262 -2.11 0.56 18.66
N ALA A 263 -2.12 0.09 19.92
CA ALA A 263 -2.36 0.93 21.10
C ALA A 263 -1.10 1.75 21.47
N ARG A 264 -0.68 2.63 20.56
CA ARG A 264 0.48 3.52 20.71
C ARG A 264 0.02 4.97 20.79
N GLU A 265 0.85 5.82 21.39
CA GLU A 265 0.55 7.23 21.62
C GLU A 265 0.41 8.05 20.32
N ASP A 266 1.25 7.77 19.31
CA ASP A 266 1.17 8.40 18.00
C ASP A 266 -0.19 8.12 17.32
N ILE A 267 -0.66 6.88 17.41
CA ILE A 267 -1.98 6.49 16.90
C ILE A 267 -3.12 7.05 17.77
N ALA A 268 -2.95 7.06 19.09
CA ALA A 268 -3.94 7.62 20.00
C ALA A 268 -4.21 9.11 19.72
N ASN A 269 -3.17 9.86 19.35
CA ASN A 269 -3.23 11.29 19.06
C ASN A 269 -3.51 11.61 17.59
N LEU A 270 -3.49 10.62 16.71
CA LEU A 270 -3.76 10.77 15.27
C LEU A 270 -5.10 11.45 15.03
N LYS A 271 -5.10 12.50 14.21
CA LYS A 271 -6.30 13.13 13.66
C LYS A 271 -6.37 12.92 12.15
N ILE A 272 -7.55 12.63 11.62
CA ILE A 272 -7.72 12.42 10.18
C ILE A 272 -7.50 13.74 9.41
N SER A 273 -7.79 14.89 10.01
CA SER A 273 -7.54 16.20 9.38
C SER A 273 -6.06 16.44 9.05
N ASP A 274 -5.14 15.95 9.90
CA ASP A 274 -3.70 16.06 9.66
C ASP A 274 -3.29 15.22 8.45
N LEU A 275 -3.83 14.00 8.33
CA LEU A 275 -3.62 13.13 7.16
C LEU A 275 -4.19 13.76 5.88
N ILE A 276 -5.39 14.34 5.95
CA ILE A 276 -6.01 15.03 4.80
C ILE A 276 -5.17 16.24 4.37
N ALA A 277 -4.62 17.00 5.32
CA ALA A 277 -3.76 18.15 5.04
C ALA A 277 -2.44 17.74 4.38
N GLU A 278 -1.81 16.65 4.84
CA GLU A 278 -0.62 16.05 4.24
C GLU A 278 -0.87 15.65 2.77
N THR A 279 -2.01 14.98 2.50
CA THR A 279 -2.40 14.56 1.16
C THR A 279 -2.64 15.76 0.24
N LYS A 280 -3.38 16.78 0.69
CA LYS A 280 -3.67 17.98 -0.12
C LYS A 280 -2.41 18.78 -0.45
N THR A 281 -1.50 18.90 0.52
CA THR A 281 -0.20 19.58 0.31
C THR A 281 0.64 18.86 -0.75
N THR A 282 0.69 17.53 -0.67
CA THR A 282 1.35 16.70 -1.70
C THR A 282 0.75 16.94 -3.08
N LEU A 283 -0.58 16.90 -3.22
CA LEU A 283 -1.26 17.09 -4.50
C LEU A 283 -0.91 18.44 -5.13
N ASN A 284 -0.90 19.51 -4.33
CA ASN A 284 -0.54 20.85 -4.80
C ASN A 284 0.93 20.95 -5.21
N SER A 285 1.86 20.32 -4.48
CA SER A 285 3.28 20.32 -4.83
C SER A 285 3.56 19.60 -6.16
N ASN A 286 2.92 18.44 -6.39
CA ASN A 286 3.03 17.71 -7.63
C ASN A 286 2.42 18.48 -8.81
N PHE A 287 1.32 19.18 -8.57
CA PHE A 287 0.72 20.07 -9.56
C PHE A 287 1.67 21.20 -9.95
N LEU A 288 2.30 21.88 -9.00
CA LEU A 288 3.27 22.95 -9.27
C LEU A 288 4.51 22.44 -10.03
N LEU A 289 5.01 21.24 -9.70
CA LEU A 289 6.13 20.63 -10.42
C LEU A 289 5.79 20.27 -11.87
N ASN A 290 4.55 19.83 -12.14
CA ASN A 290 4.08 19.51 -13.49
C ASN A 290 3.83 20.76 -14.36
N TYR A 291 3.78 21.95 -13.77
CA TYR A 291 3.60 23.24 -14.47
C TYR A 291 4.90 24.05 -14.60
N LEU A 292 6.03 23.56 -14.09
CA LEU A 292 7.33 24.11 -14.47
C LEU A 292 7.61 23.70 -15.92
N PRO A 293 7.95 24.64 -16.82
CA PRO A 293 8.32 24.29 -18.19
C PRO A 293 9.45 23.27 -18.16
N TYR A 294 9.34 22.22 -18.97
CA TYR A 294 10.31 21.11 -19.07
C TYR A 294 11.77 21.60 -19.20
N ASP A 295 11.98 22.83 -19.69
CA ASP A 295 13.28 23.50 -19.80
C ASP A 295 13.97 23.76 -18.44
N ILE A 296 13.22 23.90 -17.34
CA ILE A 296 13.78 24.09 -15.98
C ILE A 296 14.15 22.75 -15.33
N LEU A 297 13.38 21.68 -15.61
CA LEU A 297 13.67 20.34 -15.08
C LEU A 297 14.90 19.69 -15.74
N LEU A 298 15.20 20.06 -16.99
CA LEU A 298 16.36 19.57 -17.75
C LEU A 298 17.71 20.18 -17.33
N LEU A 299 17.73 21.27 -16.55
CA LEU A 299 18.98 21.86 -16.05
C LEU A 299 19.65 21.04 -14.94
N ALA A 300 18.99 20.03 -14.38
CA ALA A 300 19.55 19.14 -13.35
C ALA A 300 20.09 17.82 -13.89
N THR A 301 19.82 17.44 -15.15
CA THR A 301 20.34 16.19 -15.74
C THR A 301 20.59 16.35 -17.24
N PHE A 302 21.88 16.36 -17.61
CA PHE A 302 22.45 16.30 -18.96
C PHE A 302 22.28 17.55 -19.86
N PRO A 303 23.37 18.26 -20.22
CA PRO A 303 23.32 19.28 -21.26
C PRO A 303 23.36 18.60 -22.64
N SER A 304 22.23 18.56 -23.35
CA SER A 304 22.19 18.20 -24.77
C SER A 304 22.28 19.45 -25.64
N LYS A 305 23.49 19.77 -26.12
CA LYS A 305 23.75 20.37 -27.44
C LYS A 305 25.26 20.35 -27.70
N TYR A 306 25.73 19.33 -28.41
CA TYR A 306 27.09 19.27 -28.92
C TYR A 306 27.15 19.97 -30.26
N HIS A 307 28.01 20.98 -30.39
CA HIS A 307 28.43 21.52 -31.68
C HIS A 307 29.85 21.03 -31.96
N PHE A 308 30.00 20.13 -32.92
CA PHE A 308 31.31 19.71 -33.43
C PHE A 308 31.81 20.74 -34.44
N TRP A 309 33.05 21.20 -34.25
CA TRP A 309 33.79 21.99 -35.23
C TRP A 309 35.00 21.17 -35.67
N ASN A 310 35.15 20.96 -36.97
CA ASN A 310 36.23 20.15 -37.55
C ASN A 310 37.17 21.07 -38.33
N HIS A 311 38.41 21.22 -37.86
CA HIS A 311 39.47 21.86 -38.63
C HIS A 311 40.77 21.10 -38.37
N LYS A 312 41.28 20.41 -39.41
CA LYS A 312 42.57 19.70 -39.49
C LYS A 312 43.00 18.97 -38.21
N ASN A 313 42.65 17.68 -38.15
CA ASN A 313 43.26 16.60 -37.36
C ASN A 313 43.39 16.71 -35.84
N ASP A 314 42.85 17.74 -35.19
CA ASP A 314 42.73 17.77 -33.73
C ASP A 314 41.27 18.01 -33.28
N ILE A 315 40.73 17.08 -32.50
CA ILE A 315 39.42 17.25 -31.84
C ILE A 315 39.63 17.87 -30.46
N PHE A 316 39.10 19.07 -30.27
CA PHE A 316 39.11 19.77 -28.98
C PHE A 316 37.72 19.80 -28.37
N LEU A 317 37.59 19.34 -27.12
CA LEU A 317 36.42 19.61 -26.29
C LEU A 317 36.66 20.92 -25.54
N LYS A 318 35.80 21.92 -25.77
CA LYS A 318 35.79 23.19 -25.02
C LYS A 318 34.65 23.15 -24.01
N TYR A 319 34.99 23.04 -22.73
CA TYR A 319 34.04 23.18 -21.63
C TYR A 319 34.04 24.63 -21.17
N SER A 320 32.86 25.25 -21.06
CA SER A 320 32.68 26.56 -20.44
C SER A 320 31.77 26.40 -19.23
N ILE A 321 32.26 26.73 -18.05
CA ILE A 321 31.48 26.79 -16.82
C ILE A 321 31.29 28.27 -16.50
N CYS A 322 30.04 28.70 -16.40
CA CYS A 322 29.70 30.05 -15.98
C CYS A 322 28.96 29.96 -14.65
N CYS A 323 29.51 30.56 -13.61
CA CYS A 323 28.84 30.73 -12.33
C CYS A 323 28.20 32.11 -12.29
N THR A 324 26.95 32.17 -11.84
CA THR A 324 26.22 33.41 -11.61
C THR A 324 26.15 33.69 -10.11
N SER A 325 26.68 34.83 -9.69
CA SER A 325 26.35 35.43 -8.39
C SER A 325 26.15 36.93 -8.59
N ASN A 326 25.00 37.45 -8.17
CA ASN A 326 24.61 38.85 -8.08
C ASN A 326 25.41 39.82 -8.98
N SER A 327 25.03 39.82 -10.26
CA SER A 327 25.26 40.87 -11.25
C SER A 327 26.50 40.81 -12.15
N TYR A 328 27.33 39.76 -12.13
CA TYR A 328 28.34 39.53 -13.18
C TYR A 328 28.53 38.05 -13.55
N ILE A 329 28.69 37.77 -14.86
CA ILE A 329 28.99 36.44 -15.40
C ILE A 329 30.50 36.33 -15.63
N LYS A 330 31.14 35.37 -14.96
CA LYS A 330 32.53 35.00 -15.21
C LYS A 330 32.56 33.58 -15.78
N CYS A 331 33.03 33.42 -17.02
CA CYS A 331 33.14 32.12 -17.67
C CYS A 331 34.60 31.68 -17.72
N CYS A 332 34.91 30.53 -17.12
CA CYS A 332 36.20 29.85 -17.33
C CYS A 332 36.03 28.81 -18.43
N SER A 333 37.01 28.72 -19.34
CA SER A 333 37.01 27.70 -20.38
C SER A 333 38.24 26.80 -20.31
N ILE A 334 37.99 25.50 -20.33
CA ILE A 334 39.01 24.44 -20.32
C ILE A 334 39.01 23.79 -21.70
N LYS A 335 40.19 23.65 -22.31
CA LYS A 335 40.40 22.92 -23.57
C LYS A 335 41.04 21.58 -23.28
N ILE A 336 40.43 20.50 -23.77
CA ILE A 336 40.98 19.14 -23.68
C ILE A 336 41.22 18.62 -25.11
N ASN A 337 42.44 18.15 -25.39
CA ASN A 337 42.85 17.55 -26.67
C ASN A 337 42.58 16.04 -26.63
N LEU A 338 41.84 15.51 -27.61
CA LEU A 338 41.40 14.11 -27.68
C LEU A 338 42.19 13.22 -28.65
N SER A 339 43.33 13.69 -29.16
CA SER A 339 44.16 12.95 -30.13
C SER A 339 44.60 11.56 -29.66
N SER A 340 44.62 11.28 -28.35
CA SER A 340 44.97 9.96 -27.78
C SER A 340 43.82 8.96 -27.65
N TYR A 341 42.56 9.34 -27.95
CA TYR A 341 41.39 8.46 -27.73
C TYR A 341 40.87 7.79 -29.01
N ILE A 342 41.34 8.22 -30.20
CA ILE A 342 40.78 7.81 -31.50
C ILE A 342 41.54 6.65 -32.15
N GLU A 343 42.77 6.36 -31.74
CA GLU A 343 43.53 5.20 -32.27
C GLU A 343 42.99 3.83 -31.81
N LEU A 344 42.08 3.77 -30.83
CA LEU A 344 41.55 2.51 -30.30
C LEU A 344 40.34 1.94 -31.06
N ASN A 345 39.74 2.69 -32.00
CA ASN A 345 38.50 2.28 -32.68
C ASN A 345 38.62 2.04 -34.20
N TYR A 346 39.84 1.93 -34.75
CA TYR A 346 40.04 1.62 -36.19
C TYR A 346 40.74 0.28 -36.48
N ARG A 347 40.80 -0.64 -35.52
CA ARG A 347 41.10 -2.06 -35.77
C ARG A 347 39.97 -2.95 -35.25
N ARG A 348 38.90 -3.06 -36.02
CA ARG A 348 38.04 -4.25 -36.09
C ARG A 348 37.48 -4.41 -37.49
#